data_AF-T1AJ88-F1
#
_entry.id   AF-T1AJ88-F1
#
_cell.length_a   1.000
_cell.length_b   1.000
_cell.length_c   1.000
_cell.angle_alpha   90.00
_cell.angle_beta   90.00
_cell.angle_gamma   90.00
#
_symmetry.space_group_name_H-M   'P 1'
#
loop_
_entity.id
_entity.type
_entity.pdbx_description
1 polymer ?
#
loop_
_entity_poly.entity_id
_entity_poly.type
_entity_poly.pdbx_seq_one_letter_code
_entity_poly.pdbx_strand_id
1 'polypeptide(L)'
;KIDPDRITVMGDSAGGSLAAHVTHNAVYSGETLPRMQILLYPALGDSTSTASFKENGQGYLLTKEMISWFGKHTGIHLYLKRIGRSTG
;
A
#
# COMPACT_ATOMS: atom_id res chain seq x y z
N LYS A 1 -18.66 -23.32 5.49
CA LYS A 1 -18.49 -22.09 6.30
C LYS A 1 -17.00 -21.75 6.28
N ILE A 2 -16.62 -20.49 6.15
CA ILE A 2 -15.20 -20.07 6.20
C ILE A 2 -14.81 -19.88 7.68
N ASP A 3 -13.61 -20.32 8.04
CA ASP A 3 -13.02 -20.15 9.37
C ASP A 3 -12.33 -18.78 9.46
N PRO A 4 -12.81 -17.83 10.30
CA PRO A 4 -12.23 -16.51 10.44
C PRO A 4 -10.76 -16.53 10.87
N ASP A 5 -10.35 -17.50 11.68
CA ASP A 5 -8.98 -17.61 12.21
C ASP A 5 -7.96 -18.09 11.16
N ARG A 6 -8.44 -18.39 9.95
CA ARG A 6 -7.64 -18.87 8.80
C ARG A 6 -7.69 -17.92 7.60
N ILE A 7 -8.18 -16.70 7.77
CA ILE A 7 -8.22 -15.69 6.70
C ILE A 7 -6.86 -14.99 6.60
N THR A 8 -6.32 -14.88 5.39
CA THR A 8 -5.09 -14.13 5.08
C THR A 8 -5.39 -13.08 4.02
N VAL A 9 -4.84 -11.88 4.19
CA VAL A 9 -4.85 -10.84 3.16
C VAL A 9 -3.49 -10.75 2.49
N MET A 10 -3.48 -10.59 1.18
CA MET A 10 -2.24 -10.45 0.43
C MET A 10 -2.43 -9.58 -0.80
N GLY A 11 -1.33 -9.03 -1.30
CA GLY A 11 -1.32 -8.34 -2.57
C GLY A 11 0.07 -7.84 -2.94
N ASP A 12 0.20 -7.43 -4.19
CA ASP A 12 1.41 -6.87 -4.75
C ASP A 12 1.22 -5.42 -5.18
N SER A 13 2.28 -4.61 -5.12
CA SER A 13 2.24 -3.18 -5.49
C SER A 13 1.06 -2.44 -4.83
N ALA A 14 0.11 -1.91 -5.63
CA ALA A 14 -1.10 -1.26 -5.16
C ALA A 14 -2.04 -2.20 -4.37
N GLY A 15 -2.11 -3.49 -4.75
CA GLY A 15 -2.84 -4.51 -4.00
C GLY A 15 -2.19 -4.78 -2.64
N GLY A 16 -0.86 -4.70 -2.56
CA GLY A 16 -0.14 -4.76 -1.29
C GLY A 16 -0.48 -3.57 -0.38
N SER A 17 -0.58 -2.36 -0.94
CA SER A 17 -1.05 -1.18 -0.20
C SER A 17 -2.46 -1.35 0.35
N LEU A 18 -3.36 -1.92 -0.45
CA LEU A 18 -4.73 -2.20 -0.03
C LEU A 18 -4.77 -3.25 1.08
N ALA A 19 -4.02 -4.34 0.96
CA ALA A 19 -3.92 -5.37 1.98
C ALA A 19 -3.42 -4.79 3.32
N ALA A 20 -2.40 -3.92 3.27
CA ALA A 20 -1.91 -3.21 4.46
C ALA A 20 -2.98 -2.33 5.10
N HIS A 21 -3.77 -1.62 4.29
CA HIS A 21 -4.79 -0.72 4.80
C HIS A 21 -6.03 -1.44 5.34
N VAL A 22 -6.43 -2.56 4.74
CA VAL A 22 -7.51 -3.41 5.29
C VAL A 22 -7.16 -3.84 6.70
N THR A 23 -5.94 -4.35 6.91
CA THR A 23 -5.46 -4.72 8.25
C THR A 23 -5.40 -3.53 9.19
N HIS A 24 -4.88 -2.38 8.73
CA HIS A 24 -4.79 -1.16 9.54
C HIS A 24 -6.17 -0.66 9.99
N ASN A 25 -7.15 -0.62 9.09
CA ASN A 25 -8.52 -0.24 9.43
C ASN A 25 -9.17 -1.24 10.38
N ALA A 26 -8.93 -2.54 10.20
CA ALA A 26 -9.48 -3.55 11.10
C ALA A 26 -9.00 -3.33 12.55
N VAL A 27 -7.72 -2.96 12.74
CA VAL A 27 -7.20 -2.55 14.07
C VAL A 27 -7.95 -1.33 14.61
N TYR A 28 -8.10 -0.28 13.81
CA TYR A 28 -8.73 0.96 14.26
C TYR A 28 -10.23 0.81 14.57
N SER A 29 -10.93 -0.02 13.80
CA SER A 29 -12.37 -0.26 13.94
C SER A 29 -12.72 -1.37 14.94
N GLY A 30 -11.72 -2.05 15.54
CA GLY A 30 -11.95 -3.16 16.47
C GLY A 30 -12.53 -4.41 15.79
N GLU A 31 -12.30 -4.57 14.50
CA GLU A 31 -12.78 -5.70 13.70
C GLU A 31 -11.87 -6.92 13.84
N THR A 32 -12.35 -8.08 13.39
CA THR A 32 -11.53 -9.31 13.36
C THR A 32 -10.32 -9.12 12.44
N LEU A 33 -9.12 -9.38 12.96
CA LEU A 33 -7.88 -9.25 12.19
C LEU A 33 -7.68 -10.47 11.28
N PRO A 34 -7.15 -10.28 10.05
CA PRO A 34 -6.60 -11.38 9.27
C PRO A 34 -5.51 -12.10 10.08
N ARG A 35 -5.45 -13.42 9.94
CA ARG A 35 -4.42 -14.25 10.58
C ARG A 35 -3.00 -13.90 10.13
N MET A 36 -2.87 -13.48 8.87
CA MET A 36 -1.60 -13.08 8.25
C MET A 36 -1.83 -11.97 7.20
N GLN A 37 -0.78 -11.19 6.98
CA GLN A 37 -0.68 -10.20 5.91
C GLN A 37 0.60 -10.45 5.11
N ILE A 38 0.47 -10.63 3.79
CA ILE A 38 1.61 -10.83 2.87
C ILE A 38 1.69 -9.67 1.88
N LEU A 39 2.79 -8.93 1.90
CA LEU A 39 2.98 -7.72 1.11
C LEU A 39 4.13 -7.87 0.13
N LEU A 40 3.83 -7.91 -1.17
CA LEU A 40 4.84 -7.99 -2.21
C LEU A 40 5.10 -6.59 -2.79
N TYR A 41 6.29 -6.04 -2.56
CA TYR A 41 6.72 -4.70 -3.02
C TYR A 41 5.62 -3.61 -2.90
N PRO A 42 4.99 -3.45 -1.73
CA PRO A 42 3.83 -2.58 -1.58
C PRO A 42 4.19 -1.10 -1.76
N ALA A 43 3.28 -0.31 -2.32
CA ALA A 43 3.43 1.14 -2.31
C ALA A 43 2.91 1.70 -0.97
N LEU A 44 3.81 2.05 -0.04
CA LEU A 44 3.42 2.54 1.29
C LEU A 44 3.88 3.99 1.51
N GLY A 45 3.01 4.83 2.08
CA GLY A 45 3.33 6.21 2.46
C GLY A 45 3.82 7.11 1.32
N ASP A 46 4.56 8.16 1.65
CA ASP A 46 5.15 9.09 0.67
C ASP A 46 6.46 8.54 0.08
N SER A 47 6.30 7.53 -0.78
CA SER A 47 7.41 6.87 -1.47
C SER A 47 8.22 7.81 -2.38
N THR A 48 7.64 8.93 -2.83
CA THR A 48 8.28 9.86 -3.77
C THR A 48 9.48 10.62 -3.19
N SER A 49 9.58 10.66 -1.85
CA SER A 49 10.66 11.31 -1.12
C SER A 49 11.87 10.40 -0.87
N THR A 50 11.72 9.08 -1.06
CA THR A 50 12.73 8.08 -0.69
C THR A 50 13.97 8.10 -1.61
N ALA A 51 15.11 7.65 -1.09
CA ALA A 51 16.35 7.53 -1.87
C ALA A 51 16.19 6.55 -3.05
N SER A 52 15.56 5.39 -2.81
CA SER A 52 15.30 4.39 -3.85
C SER A 52 14.41 4.92 -4.98
N PHE A 53 13.42 5.75 -4.67
CA PHE A 53 12.60 6.40 -5.71
C PHE A 53 13.43 7.38 -6.54
N LYS A 54 14.37 8.11 -5.93
CA LYS A 54 15.28 9.02 -6.66
C LYS A 54 16.24 8.26 -7.55
N GLU A 55 16.85 7.19 -7.04
CA GLU A 55 17.91 6.41 -7.70
C GLU A 55 17.35 5.47 -8.78
N ASN A 56 16.23 4.77 -8.52
CA ASN A 56 15.69 3.74 -9.40
C ASN A 56 14.53 4.22 -10.27
N GLY A 57 14.34 5.53 -10.37
CA GLY A 57 13.19 6.12 -11.05
C GLY A 57 13.22 6.11 -12.56
N GLN A 58 14.31 5.63 -13.17
CA GLN A 58 14.55 5.57 -14.61
C GLN A 58 15.26 4.25 -14.95
N GLY A 59 15.13 3.78 -16.19
CA GLY A 59 15.87 2.61 -16.70
C GLY A 59 15.37 1.24 -16.23
N TYR A 60 14.41 1.18 -15.30
CA TYR A 60 13.72 -0.03 -14.87
C TYR A 60 12.27 -0.07 -15.37
N LEU A 61 11.60 -1.23 -15.21
CA LEU A 61 10.21 -1.45 -15.64
C LEU A 61 9.21 -0.42 -15.06
N LEU A 62 9.45 0.08 -13.85
CA LEU A 62 8.62 1.09 -13.20
C LEU A 62 9.40 2.42 -13.09
N THR A 63 8.91 3.46 -13.77
CA THR A 63 9.57 4.79 -13.75
C THR A 63 8.81 5.82 -12.91
N LYS A 64 9.47 6.93 -12.59
CA LYS A 64 8.86 8.09 -11.91
C LYS A 64 7.66 8.64 -12.68
N GLU A 65 7.75 8.71 -14.00
CA GLU A 65 6.67 9.20 -14.86
C GLU A 65 5.46 8.27 -14.77
N MET A 66 5.70 6.94 -14.79
CA MET A 66 4.64 5.95 -14.63
C MET A 66 3.97 6.07 -13.25
N ILE A 67 4.75 6.17 -12.17
CA ILE A 67 4.19 6.33 -10.81
C ILE A 67 3.37 7.62 -10.70
N SER A 68 3.86 8.73 -11.27
CA SER A 68 3.13 10.00 -11.33
C SER A 68 1.83 9.88 -12.13
N TRP A 69 1.87 9.17 -13.27
CA TRP A 69 0.69 8.91 -14.10
C TRP A 69 -0.34 8.06 -13.36
N PHE A 70 0.06 6.94 -12.74
CA PHE A 70 -0.82 6.09 -11.93
C PHE A 70 -1.41 6.89 -10.77
N GLY A 71 -0.59 7.67 -10.07
CA GLY A 71 -1.02 8.55 -8.99
C GLY A 71 -2.18 9.47 -9.38
N LYS A 72 -2.10 10.08 -10.57
CA LYS A 72 -3.14 10.98 -11.10
C LYS A 72 -4.42 10.26 -11.50
N HIS A 73 -4.32 9.08 -12.10
CA HIS A 73 -5.47 8.43 -12.76
C HIS A 73 -6.18 7.38 -11.90
N THR A 74 -5.52 6.84 -10.88
CA THR A 74 -6.10 5.80 -10.01
C THR A 74 -6.59 6.34 -8.68
N GLY A 75 -6.31 7.61 -8.36
CA GLY A 75 -6.59 8.20 -7.05
C GLY A 75 -5.66 7.70 -5.93
N ILE A 76 -4.71 6.80 -6.22
CA ILE A 76 -3.81 6.23 -5.21
C ILE A 76 -2.88 7.28 -4.57
N HIS A 77 -2.59 8.37 -5.29
CA HIS A 77 -1.85 9.52 -4.75
C HIS A 77 -2.56 10.20 -3.57
N LEU A 78 -3.90 10.23 -3.58
CA LEU A 78 -4.70 10.74 -2.46
C LEU A 78 -4.65 9.79 -1.26
N TYR A 79 -4.58 8.50 -1.54
CA TYR A 79 -4.52 7.45 -0.53
C TYR A 79 -3.18 7.47 0.21
N LEU A 80 -2.06 7.45 -0.52
CA LEU A 80 -0.70 7.45 0.04
C LEU A 80 -0.40 8.70 0.90
N LYS A 81 -0.89 9.87 0.48
CA LYS A 81 -0.77 11.11 1.28
C LYS A 81 -1.56 11.08 2.59
N ARG A 82 -2.64 10.30 2.67
CA ARG A 82 -3.50 10.22 3.85
C ARG A 82 -2.93 9.30 4.93
N ILE A 83 -2.27 8.21 4.52
CA ILE A 83 -1.58 7.28 5.43
C ILE A 83 -0.32 7.92 6.05
N GLY A 84 0.34 8.85 5.35
CA GLY A 84 1.49 9.60 5.87
C GLY A 84 1.15 10.72 6.86
N ARG A 85 -0.15 11.03 7.09
CA ARG A 85 -0.61 12.13 7.96
C ARG A 85 -1.33 11.66 9.23
N SER A 86 -1.52 10.36 9.45
CA SER A 86 -2.20 9.86 10.66
C SER A 86 -1.28 9.61 11.87
N THR A 87 -0.08 10.19 11.87
CA THR A 87 0.75 10.32 13.07
C THR A 87 0.66 11.77 13.53
N GLY A 88 -0.37 12.06 14.33
CA GLY A 88 -0.64 13.34 14.98
C GLY A 88 -1.69 13.14 16.04
#